data_AF-A0A530CBU2-F1
#
_entry.id   AF-A0A530CBU2-F1
#
_cell.length_a   1.000
_cell.length_b   1.000
_cell.length_c   1.000
_cell.angle_alpha   90.00
_cell.angle_beta   90.00
_cell.angle_gamma   90.00
#
_symmetry.space_group_name_H-M   'P 1'
#
loop_
_entity.id
_entity.type
_entity.pdbx_description
1 polymer ?
#
loop_
_entity_poly.entity_id
_entity_poly.type
_entity_poly.pdbx_seq_one_letter_code
_entity_poly.pdbx_strand_id
1 'polypeptide(L)'
;SEVNPLKFLPTVDDAIVTILGERSPGFLDGEAAISDAVRDLAQHHVRAWRGVQAALRQMVDRFDPAAIEEELKSNSAIGTLLSGGRGAKLWELYQKRHREIAESAEKTFLGEVGADFRDAYEEE
;
A
#
# COMPACT_ATOMS: atom_id res chain seq x y z
N SER A 1 -29.92 8.52 -4.67
CA SER A 1 -28.55 8.50 -5.20
C SER A 1 -28.57 7.74 -6.50
N GLU A 2 -27.89 8.24 -7.52
CA GLU A 2 -27.79 7.55 -8.81
C GLU A 2 -26.64 6.54 -8.77
N VAL A 3 -26.77 5.47 -9.54
CA VAL A 3 -25.80 4.37 -9.56
C VAL A 3 -25.09 4.36 -10.91
N ASN A 4 -23.80 4.00 -10.91
CA ASN A 4 -23.05 3.82 -12.15
C ASN A 4 -23.44 2.48 -12.81
N PRO A 5 -24.08 2.49 -14.00
CA PRO A 5 -24.52 1.27 -14.66
C PRO A 5 -23.36 0.35 -15.06
N LEU A 6 -22.18 0.91 -15.36
CA LEU A 6 -21.02 0.16 -15.86
C LEU A 6 -20.49 -0.88 -14.86
N LYS A 7 -20.86 -0.78 -13.57
CA LYS A 7 -20.45 -1.72 -12.53
C LYS A 7 -21.20 -3.06 -12.59
N PHE A 8 -22.29 -3.14 -13.37
CA PHE A 8 -23.18 -4.32 -13.40
C PHE A 8 -23.32 -4.93 -14.80
N LEU A 9 -22.78 -4.27 -15.84
CA LEU A 9 -22.95 -4.73 -17.21
C LEU A 9 -22.00 -5.89 -17.51
N PRO A 10 -22.51 -6.99 -18.09
CA PRO A 10 -21.72 -8.20 -18.27
C PRO A 10 -20.83 -8.14 -19.51
N THR A 11 -21.14 -7.29 -20.50
CA THR A 11 -20.40 -7.18 -21.75
C THR A 11 -20.12 -5.74 -22.16
N VAL A 12 -19.15 -5.57 -23.06
CA VAL A 12 -18.80 -4.27 -23.65
C VAL A 12 -19.93 -3.75 -24.54
N ASP A 13 -20.61 -4.62 -25.29
CA ASP A 13 -21.73 -4.23 -26.15
C ASP A 13 -22.88 -3.64 -25.32
N ASP A 14 -23.21 -4.25 -24.17
CA ASP A 14 -24.21 -3.72 -23.25
C ASP A 14 -23.81 -2.34 -22.69
N ALA A 15 -22.52 -2.14 -22.41
CA ALA A 15 -21.97 -0.87 -21.96
C ALA A 15 -22.09 0.22 -23.02
N ILE A 16 -21.76 -0.08 -24.28
CA ILE A 16 -21.88 0.87 -25.39
C ILE A 16 -23.34 1.26 -25.60
N VAL A 17 -24.27 0.30 -25.63
CA VAL A 17 -25.70 0.57 -25.76
C VAL A 17 -26.21 1.44 -24.61
N THR A 18 -25.76 1.18 -23.38
CA THR A 18 -26.17 1.94 -22.20
C THR A 18 -25.61 3.37 -22.20
N ILE A 19 -24.36 3.56 -22.63
CA ILE A 19 -23.70 4.88 -22.67
C ILE A 19 -24.31 5.76 -23.77
N LEU A 20 -24.64 5.18 -24.94
CA LEU A 20 -25.16 5.90 -26.10
C LEU A 20 -26.69 6.02 -26.11
N GLY A 21 -27.38 5.24 -25.28
CA GLY A 21 -28.83 5.22 -25.18
C GLY A 21 -29.42 6.35 -24.34
N GLU A 22 -30.75 6.39 -24.23
CA GLU A 22 -31.42 7.32 -23.34
C GLU A 22 -31.13 7.00 -21.87
N ARG A 23 -30.93 8.07 -21.09
CA ARG A 23 -30.69 7.95 -19.66
C ARG A 23 -31.85 7.25 -18.96
N SER A 24 -31.54 6.14 -18.31
CA SER A 24 -32.50 5.43 -17.45
C SER A 24 -32.61 6.10 -16.07
N PRO A 25 -33.82 6.32 -15.53
CA PRO A 25 -34.00 6.87 -14.19
C PRO A 25 -33.23 6.06 -13.14
N GLY A 26 -32.48 6.76 -12.26
CA GLY A 26 -31.68 6.13 -11.21
C GLY A 26 -30.25 5.75 -11.61
N PHE A 27 -29.88 5.92 -12.88
CA PHE A 27 -28.51 5.72 -13.37
C PHE A 27 -27.87 7.04 -13.80
N LEU A 28 -26.54 7.08 -13.68
CA LEU A 28 -25.72 8.13 -14.29
C LEU A 28 -25.86 8.11 -15.81
N ASP A 29 -25.77 9.27 -16.45
CA ASP A 29 -25.61 9.36 -17.90
C ASP A 29 -24.22 8.87 -18.34
N GLY A 30 -24.01 8.70 -19.65
CA GLY A 30 -22.81 8.09 -20.20
C GLY A 30 -21.51 8.77 -19.78
N GLU A 31 -21.43 10.09 -19.88
CA GLU A 31 -20.23 10.85 -19.52
C GLU A 31 -19.95 10.77 -18.01
N ALA A 32 -20.97 10.97 -17.16
CA ALA A 32 -20.81 10.86 -15.72
C ALA A 32 -20.48 9.42 -15.29
N ALA A 33 -21.02 8.40 -15.96
CA ALA A 33 -20.74 7.00 -15.69
C ALA A 33 -19.29 6.64 -16.03
N ILE A 34 -18.77 7.11 -17.16
CA ILE A 34 -17.35 6.90 -17.54
C ILE A 34 -16.44 7.61 -16.55
N SER A 35 -16.68 8.90 -16.27
CA SER A 35 -15.88 9.66 -15.32
C SER A 35 -15.88 9.04 -13.92
N ASP A 36 -17.05 8.60 -13.45
CA ASP A 36 -17.17 7.90 -12.16
C ASP A 36 -16.41 6.57 -12.17
N ALA A 37 -16.48 5.79 -13.25
CA ALA A 37 -15.77 4.51 -13.35
C ALA A 37 -14.25 4.69 -13.36
N VAL A 38 -13.73 5.65 -14.12
CA VAL A 38 -12.30 5.99 -14.15
C VAL A 38 -11.82 6.44 -12.77
N ARG A 39 -12.57 7.34 -12.13
CA ARG A 39 -12.26 7.81 -10.78
C ARG A 39 -12.29 6.69 -9.74
N ASP A 40 -13.26 5.78 -9.80
CA ASP A 40 -13.34 4.64 -8.87
C ASP A 40 -12.14 3.69 -9.07
N LEU A 41 -11.77 3.43 -10.32
CA LEU A 41 -10.58 2.64 -10.66
C LEU A 41 -9.30 3.31 -10.13
N ALA A 42 -9.15 4.61 -10.32
CA ALA A 42 -8.03 5.39 -9.79
C ALA A 42 -7.94 5.29 -8.26
N GLN A 43 -9.06 5.50 -7.57
CA GLN A 43 -9.13 5.37 -6.11
C GLN A 43 -8.79 3.95 -5.63
N HIS A 44 -9.22 2.92 -6.36
CA HIS A 44 -8.87 1.54 -6.04
C HIS A 44 -7.35 1.33 -6.12
N HIS A 45 -6.69 1.83 -7.16
CA HIS A 45 -5.24 1.73 -7.31
C HIS A 45 -4.48 2.46 -6.19
N VAL A 46 -4.93 3.67 -5.80
CA VAL A 46 -4.36 4.39 -4.65
C VAL A 46 -4.49 3.56 -3.37
N ARG A 47 -5.65 2.93 -3.12
CA ARG A 47 -5.84 2.07 -1.94
C ARG A 47 -4.97 0.82 -1.98
N ALA A 48 -4.87 0.17 -3.14
CA ALA A 48 -4.01 -0.99 -3.33
C ALA A 48 -2.53 -0.63 -3.06
N TRP A 49 -2.07 0.51 -3.57
CA TRP A 49 -0.73 1.02 -3.32
C TRP A 49 -0.45 1.27 -1.84
N ARG A 50 -1.39 1.93 -1.14
CA ARG A 50 -1.30 2.09 0.34
C ARG A 50 -1.24 0.74 1.07
N GLY A 51 -1.94 -0.27 0.56
CA GLY A 51 -1.85 -1.65 1.08
C GLY A 51 -0.45 -2.24 0.93
N VAL A 52 0.18 -2.09 -0.23
CA VAL A 52 1.56 -2.54 -0.48
C VAL A 52 2.56 -1.81 0.41
N GLN A 53 2.43 -0.49 0.52
CA GLN A 53 3.22 0.36 1.42
C GLN A 53 3.14 -0.14 2.88
N ALA A 54 1.93 -0.42 3.37
CA ALA A 54 1.72 -0.94 4.73
C ALA A 54 2.34 -2.35 4.92
N ALA A 55 2.17 -3.23 3.94
CA ALA A 55 2.75 -4.58 3.98
C ALA A 55 4.29 -4.56 4.01
N LEU A 56 4.92 -3.67 3.23
CA LEU A 56 6.37 -3.49 3.23
C LEU A 56 6.87 -2.97 4.58
N ARG A 57 6.18 -1.97 5.17
CA ARG A 57 6.51 -1.47 6.51
C ARG A 57 6.44 -2.59 7.55
N GLN A 58 5.33 -3.34 7.57
CA GLN A 58 5.14 -4.46 8.49
C GLN A 58 6.21 -5.55 8.31
N MET A 59 6.66 -5.79 7.07
CA MET A 59 7.76 -6.72 6.79
C MET A 59 9.07 -6.24 7.43
N VAL A 60 9.39 -4.94 7.35
CA VAL A 60 10.60 -4.37 7.99
C VAL A 60 10.48 -4.41 9.51
N ASP A 61 9.32 -4.06 10.06
CA ASP A 61 9.05 -4.05 11.51
C ASP A 61 9.17 -5.45 12.13
N ARG A 62 8.86 -6.52 11.37
CA ARG A 62 9.04 -7.91 11.83
C ARG A 62 10.50 -8.27 12.14
N PHE A 63 11.45 -7.51 11.59
CA PHE A 63 12.87 -7.67 11.86
C PHE A 63 13.40 -6.53 12.76
N ASP A 64 12.54 -5.89 13.57
CA ASP A 64 12.99 -4.91 14.55
C ASP A 64 13.94 -5.55 15.57
N PRO A 65 15.19 -5.05 15.70
CA PRO A 65 16.12 -5.53 16.72
C PRO A 65 15.56 -5.51 18.14
N ALA A 66 14.70 -4.55 18.48
CA ALA A 66 14.10 -4.46 19.81
C ALA A 66 13.13 -5.63 20.07
N ALA A 67 12.30 -5.98 19.08
CA ALA A 67 11.40 -7.13 19.16
C ALA A 67 12.18 -8.45 19.29
N ILE A 68 13.29 -8.58 18.56
CA ILE A 68 14.17 -9.76 18.64
C ILE A 68 14.85 -9.83 20.02
N GLU A 69 15.29 -8.70 20.59
CA GLU A 69 15.85 -8.66 21.95
C GLU A 69 14.81 -9.04 23.00
N GLU A 70 13.56 -8.61 22.85
CA GLU A 70 12.47 -8.99 23.72
C GLU A 70 12.16 -10.49 23.64
N GLU A 71 12.10 -11.05 22.43
CA GLU A 71 11.95 -12.49 22.21
C GLU A 71 13.10 -13.29 22.87
N LEU A 72 14.34 -12.82 22.72
CA LEU A 72 15.51 -13.43 23.34
C LEU A 72 15.42 -13.41 24.87
N LYS A 73 14.99 -12.28 25.47
CA LYS A 73 14.79 -12.14 26.92
C LYS A 73 13.71 -13.07 27.44
N SER A 74 12.61 -13.22 26.68
CA SER A 74 11.50 -14.10 27.04
C SER A 74 11.91 -15.58 27.11
N ASN A 75 12.90 -15.98 26.31
CA ASN A 75 13.39 -17.34 26.22
C ASN A 75 14.37 -17.75 27.34
N SER A 76 14.62 -16.90 28.35
CA SER A 76 15.27 -17.12 29.68
C SER A 76 16.61 -17.90 29.78
N ALA A 77 17.05 -18.69 28.80
CA ALA A 77 18.24 -19.53 28.86
C ALA A 77 19.45 -18.94 28.11
N ILE A 78 19.25 -17.90 27.29
CA ILE A 78 20.30 -17.27 26.45
C ILE A 78 20.60 -15.85 26.95
N GLY A 79 20.55 -15.64 28.26
CA GLY A 79 20.73 -14.30 28.87
C GLY A 79 22.12 -13.69 28.75
N THR A 80 23.11 -14.39 28.18
CA THR A 80 24.53 -14.01 28.30
C THR A 80 25.33 -14.12 26.99
N LEU A 81 24.72 -14.51 25.86
CA LEU A 81 25.47 -14.87 24.66
C LEU A 81 26.01 -13.66 23.87
N LEU A 82 25.49 -12.46 24.09
CA LEU A 82 25.86 -11.26 23.32
C LEU A 82 26.79 -10.29 24.06
N SER A 83 27.23 -10.62 25.27
CA SER A 83 28.17 -9.82 26.06
C SER A 83 29.61 -9.96 25.53
N GLY A 84 29.87 -9.34 24.37
CA GLY A 84 31.20 -9.12 23.82
C GLY A 84 31.59 -9.98 22.61
N GLY A 85 32.72 -9.63 21.99
CA GLY A 85 33.30 -10.37 20.86
C GLY A 85 32.64 -10.11 19.51
N ARG A 86 32.73 -11.09 18.60
CA ARG A 86 32.24 -10.98 17.21
C ARG A 86 30.71 -10.88 17.13
N GLY A 87 29.99 -11.56 18.03
CA GLY A 87 28.51 -11.54 18.08
C GLY A 87 27.96 -10.15 18.37
N ALA A 88 28.53 -9.45 19.36
CA ALA A 88 28.16 -8.07 19.69
C ALA A 88 28.35 -7.12 18.49
N LYS A 89 29.48 -7.21 17.79
CA LYS A 89 29.76 -6.38 16.60
C LYS A 89 28.81 -6.68 15.43
N LEU A 90 28.45 -7.96 15.23
CA LEU A 90 27.46 -8.34 14.22
C LEU A 90 26.06 -7.82 14.59
N TRP A 91 25.72 -7.82 15.88
CA TRP A 91 24.45 -7.28 16.38
C TRP A 91 24.36 -5.76 16.20
N GLU A 92 25.41 -5.02 16.54
CA GLU A 92 25.50 -3.57 16.28
C GLU A 92 25.38 -3.26 14.78
N LEU A 93 26.06 -4.03 13.93
CA LEU A 93 25.95 -3.86 12.48
C LEU A 93 24.54 -4.14 11.98
N TYR A 94 23.90 -5.21 12.48
CA TYR A 94 22.51 -5.54 12.14
C TYR A 94 21.55 -4.40 12.53
N GLN A 95 21.63 -3.89 13.75
CA GLN A 95 20.83 -2.74 14.20
C GLN A 95 20.99 -1.53 13.30
N LYS A 96 22.25 -1.22 12.91
CA LYS A 96 22.54 -0.13 11.98
C LYS A 96 21.89 -0.36 10.61
N ARG A 97 22.03 -1.56 10.06
CA ARG A 97 21.46 -1.91 8.74
C ARG A 97 19.94 -1.91 8.74
N HIS A 98 19.31 -2.42 9.79
CA HIS A 98 17.86 -2.38 9.94
C HIS A 98 17.36 -0.94 9.91
N ARG A 99 17.98 -0.04 10.70
CA ARG A 99 17.63 1.38 10.72
C ARG A 99 17.76 2.04 9.35
N GLU A 100 18.88 1.81 8.65
CA GLU A 100 19.10 2.32 7.29
C GLU A 100 18.00 1.84 6.31
N ILE A 101 17.60 0.58 6.39
CA ILE A 101 16.55 -0.01 5.56
C ILE A 101 15.17 0.57 5.92
N ALA A 102 14.86 0.70 7.21
CA ALA A 102 13.60 1.26 7.68
C ALA A 102 13.42 2.72 7.26
N GLU A 103 14.45 3.54 7.45
CA GLU A 103 14.46 4.95 7.02
C GLU A 103 14.34 5.08 5.49
N SER A 104 15.07 4.24 4.74
CA SER A 104 15.00 4.23 3.27
C SER A 104 13.63 3.78 2.76
N ALA A 105 13.02 2.76 3.38
CA ALA A 105 11.69 2.30 3.04
C ALA A 105 10.63 3.39 3.32
N GLU A 106 10.74 4.08 4.45
CA GLU A 106 9.84 5.19 4.80
C GLU A 106 10.00 6.39 3.85
N LYS A 107 11.24 6.76 3.52
CA LYS A 107 11.49 7.88 2.61
C LYS A 107 11.07 7.58 1.17
N THR A 108 11.55 6.47 0.61
CA THR A 108 11.41 6.15 -0.82
C THR A 108 10.00 5.64 -1.13
N PHE A 109 9.53 4.63 -0.39
CA PHE A 109 8.26 3.97 -0.70
C PHE A 109 7.07 4.66 -0.06
N LEU A 110 7.17 5.10 1.21
CA LEU A 110 6.06 5.77 1.89
C LEU A 110 5.98 7.26 1.54
N GLY A 111 7.11 7.91 1.22
CA GLY A 111 7.21 9.34 0.90
C GLY A 111 7.22 9.66 -0.59
N GLU A 112 8.36 9.49 -1.26
CA GLU A 112 8.63 9.98 -2.62
C GLU A 112 7.68 9.37 -3.67
N VAL A 113 7.61 8.04 -3.76
CA VAL A 113 6.71 7.37 -4.72
C VAL A 113 5.24 7.67 -4.44
N GLY A 114 4.86 7.87 -3.17
CA GLY A 114 3.49 8.20 -2.79
C GLY A 114 3.09 9.64 -3.11
N ALA A 115 4.04 10.58 -3.14
CA ALA A 115 3.80 11.96 -3.58
C ALA A 115 3.73 12.01 -5.11
N ASP A 116 4.74 11.47 -5.81
CA ASP A 116 4.79 11.47 -7.27
C ASP A 116 3.57 10.77 -7.90
N PHE A 117 3.14 9.65 -7.31
CA PHE A 117 1.93 8.95 -7.78
C PHE A 117 0.67 9.77 -7.54
N ARG A 118 0.55 10.48 -6.41
CA ARG A 118 -0.64 11.30 -6.14
C ARG A 118 -0.70 12.49 -7.07
N ASP A 119 0.41 13.17 -7.27
CA ASP A 119 0.50 14.36 -8.11
C ASP A 119 0.16 14.01 -9.57
N ALA A 120 0.71 12.91 -10.09
CA ALA A 120 0.36 12.39 -11.42
C ALA A 120 -1.13 12.01 -11.56
N TYR A 121 -1.81 11.65 -10.45
CA TYR A 121 -3.22 11.29 -10.44
C TYR A 121 -4.18 12.47 -10.21
N GLU A 122 -3.71 13.58 -9.62
CA GLU A 122 -4.51 14.80 -9.45
C GLU A 122 -4.47 15.69 -10.71
N GLU A 123 -3.50 15.48 -11.60
CA GLU A 123 -3.36 16.18 -12.89
C GLU A 123 -4.17 15.55 -14.04
N GLU A 124 -4.68 14.32 -13.91
CA GLU A 124 -5.57 13.64 -14.88
C GLU A 124 -7.06 13.74 -14.50
#